data_AF-A0A3B9Y4X5-F1
#
_entry.id   AF-A0A3B9Y4X5-F1
#
_cell.length_a   1.000
_cell.length_b   1.000
_cell.length_c   1.000
_cell.angle_alpha   90.00
_cell.angle_beta   90.00
_cell.angle_gamma   90.00
#
_symmetry.space_group_name_H-M   'P 1'
#
loop_
_entity.id
_entity.type
_entity.pdbx_description
1 polymer ?
#
loop_
_entity_poly.entity_id
_entity_poly.type
_entity_poly.pdbx_seq_one_letter_code
_entity_poly.pdbx_strand_id
1 'polypeptide(L)'
;MAQAQRNAERHRLTLMRIQAQAETQAAQAADRAQKAYLAAQKADQKESAKLYTESQIAQVALQNEQLEKDVEQLQNLLTSSLAIDNYLNFETMKPAPTIPFFNPGPLGVAEPPPIQQRYFPPELSGIQKLMPGTKEKHARDIAQAQQRYWMDANAHAAREAARQQRFMEARAGYDRHVAEIRQQVAAQHAEVDRFQRDFAAGVPLAVVEYFSMILAASSYPENFPQHARLAYVPESKQLVVEYDFPSLEIVPEVSSYKYVKTKDEVTQTVRPLAQRKTLYSSVIAQVTLRTLKELFKADRTGFVETIVFNGYVDTIDTGTGRPLRTCLVTLRTSRDIFTRLELSRVDPLACLKVLNASVSKSPAELAPVRPVLEFNMVDPRFIEETDVLSGLGSTP
;
A
#
# COMPACT_ATOMS: atom_id res chain seq x y z
N MET A 1 95.42 22.74 -22.62
CA MET A 1 94.54 21.60 -22.97
C MET A 1 94.36 20.57 -21.85
N ALA A 2 95.39 20.25 -21.05
CA ALA A 2 95.30 19.23 -19.98
C ALA A 2 94.35 19.54 -18.80
N GLN A 3 94.18 20.81 -18.41
CA GLN A 3 93.25 21.22 -17.33
C GLN A 3 91.78 21.10 -17.72
N ALA A 4 91.44 21.38 -18.98
CA ALA A 4 90.08 21.24 -19.51
C ALA A 4 89.65 19.77 -19.58
N GLN A 5 90.57 18.87 -19.95
CA GLN A 5 90.33 17.42 -19.98
C GLN A 5 90.11 16.84 -18.56
N ARG A 6 90.91 17.24 -17.56
CA ARG A 6 90.70 16.83 -16.16
C ARG A 6 89.38 17.33 -15.56
N ASN A 7 88.95 18.53 -15.91
CA ASN A 7 87.66 19.08 -15.45
C ASN A 7 86.48 18.38 -16.12
N ALA A 8 86.57 18.06 -17.42
CA ALA A 8 85.55 17.29 -18.13
C ALA A 8 85.41 15.86 -17.56
N GLU A 9 86.52 15.21 -17.23
CA GLU A 9 86.54 13.87 -16.65
C GLU A 9 85.95 13.84 -15.22
N ARG A 10 86.30 14.82 -14.38
CA ARG A 10 85.67 15.00 -13.05
C ARG A 10 84.17 15.28 -13.15
N HIS A 11 83.75 16.09 -14.12
CA HIS A 11 82.33 16.36 -14.35
C HIS A 11 81.58 15.09 -14.79
N ARG A 12 82.16 14.29 -15.70
CA ARG A 12 81.60 13.00 -16.14
C ARG A 12 81.48 11.98 -14.99
N LEU A 13 82.49 11.87 -14.13
CA LEU A 13 82.45 11.01 -12.93
C LEU A 13 81.41 11.48 -11.91
N THR A 14 81.22 12.79 -11.77
CA THR A 14 80.20 13.37 -10.89
C THR A 14 78.80 13.09 -11.43
N LEU A 15 78.59 13.25 -12.73
CA LEU A 15 77.33 12.90 -13.41
C LEU A 15 77.01 11.41 -13.29
N MET A 16 77.99 10.52 -13.48
CA MET A 16 77.80 9.08 -13.28
C MET A 16 77.42 8.72 -11.84
N ARG A 17 78.01 9.38 -10.83
CA ARG A 17 77.62 9.18 -9.42
C ARG A 17 76.22 9.68 -9.12
N ILE A 18 75.84 10.85 -9.65
CA ILE A 18 74.48 11.40 -9.51
C ILE A 18 73.47 10.45 -10.17
N GLN A 19 73.78 9.94 -11.36
CA GLN A 19 72.93 8.98 -12.06
C GLN A 19 72.79 7.66 -11.29
N ALA A 20 73.89 7.06 -10.83
CA ALA A 20 73.85 5.83 -10.04
C ALA A 20 73.10 6.00 -8.70
N GLN A 21 73.25 7.16 -8.05
CA GLN A 21 72.48 7.50 -6.85
C GLN A 21 70.99 7.67 -7.17
N ALA A 22 70.64 8.34 -8.26
CA ALA A 22 69.26 8.52 -8.71
C ALA A 22 68.61 7.17 -9.07
N GLU A 23 69.31 6.28 -9.77
CA GLU A 23 68.85 4.93 -10.10
C GLU A 23 68.62 4.09 -8.83
N THR A 24 69.54 4.16 -7.86
CA THR A 24 69.40 3.46 -6.57
C THR A 24 68.21 4.00 -5.77
N GLN A 25 68.03 5.32 -5.72
CA GLN A 25 66.89 5.95 -5.05
C GLN A 25 65.57 5.61 -5.74
N ALA A 26 65.53 5.59 -7.08
CA ALA A 26 64.36 5.20 -7.85
C ALA A 26 63.99 3.73 -7.61
N ALA A 27 64.97 2.82 -7.58
CA ALA A 27 64.75 1.41 -7.26
C ALA A 27 64.21 1.22 -5.83
N GLN A 28 64.77 1.92 -4.84
CA GLN A 28 64.27 1.88 -3.45
C GLN A 28 62.88 2.53 -3.30
N ALA A 29 62.57 3.56 -4.07
CA ALA A 29 61.23 4.17 -4.09
C ALA A 29 60.20 3.21 -4.73
N ALA A 30 60.56 2.54 -5.82
CA ALA A 30 59.72 1.55 -6.48
C ALA A 30 59.43 0.34 -5.58
N ASP A 31 60.45 -0.21 -4.90
CA ASP A 31 60.26 -1.31 -3.93
C ASP A 31 59.36 -0.92 -2.76
N ARG A 32 59.54 0.29 -2.20
CA ARG A 32 58.66 0.83 -1.15
C ARG A 32 57.22 1.01 -1.65
N ALA A 33 57.04 1.54 -2.86
CA ALA A 33 55.72 1.70 -3.46
C ALA A 33 55.03 0.35 -3.70
N GLN A 34 55.76 -0.65 -4.20
CA GLN A 34 55.23 -2.00 -4.41
C GLN A 34 54.82 -2.67 -3.10
N LYS A 35 55.64 -2.57 -2.05
CA LYS A 35 55.31 -3.11 -0.71
C LYS A 35 54.09 -2.40 -0.11
N ALA A 36 54.03 -1.08 -0.23
CA ALA A 36 52.87 -0.30 0.22
C ALA A 36 51.58 -0.69 -0.51
N TYR A 37 51.65 -0.90 -1.84
CA TYR A 37 50.52 -1.35 -2.65
C TYR A 37 50.02 -2.74 -2.21
N LEU A 38 50.91 -3.72 -2.04
CA LEU A 38 50.52 -5.07 -1.58
C LEU A 38 49.95 -5.06 -0.15
N ALA A 39 50.50 -4.23 0.73
CA ALA A 39 49.98 -4.05 2.08
C ALA A 39 48.58 -3.41 2.08
N ALA A 40 48.37 -2.40 1.24
CA ALA A 40 47.07 -1.77 1.04
C ALA A 40 46.05 -2.77 0.48
N GLN A 41 46.41 -3.57 -0.53
CA GLN A 41 45.54 -4.61 -1.08
C GLN A 41 45.14 -5.65 -0.04
N LYS A 42 46.07 -6.09 0.82
CA LYS A 42 45.77 -7.04 1.90
C LYS A 42 44.88 -6.42 2.98
N ALA A 43 45.08 -5.13 3.29
CA ALA A 43 44.23 -4.40 4.23
C ALA A 43 42.80 -4.26 3.68
N ASP A 44 42.66 -3.87 2.42
CA ASP A 44 41.39 -3.72 1.71
C ASP A 44 40.62 -5.04 1.60
N GLN A 45 41.30 -6.15 1.28
CA GLN A 45 40.69 -7.49 1.27
C GLN A 45 40.20 -7.90 2.66
N LYS A 46 40.97 -7.61 3.71
CA LYS A 46 40.59 -7.91 5.10
C LYS A 46 39.38 -7.07 5.54
N GLU A 47 39.37 -5.79 5.16
CA GLU A 47 38.26 -4.88 5.44
C GLU A 47 36.99 -5.31 4.70
N SER A 48 37.09 -5.62 3.42
CA SER A 48 35.98 -6.13 2.60
C SER A 48 35.41 -7.44 3.16
N ALA A 49 36.26 -8.40 3.55
CA ALA A 49 35.81 -9.64 4.16
C ALA A 49 35.12 -9.43 5.53
N LYS A 50 35.60 -8.45 6.30
CA LYS A 50 34.97 -8.04 7.57
C LYS A 50 33.59 -7.42 7.32
N LEU A 51 33.49 -6.45 6.41
CA LEU A 51 32.22 -5.79 6.06
C LEU A 51 31.20 -6.79 5.51
N TYR A 52 31.65 -7.73 4.68
CA TYR A 52 30.80 -8.82 4.19
C TYR A 52 30.25 -9.68 5.34
N THR A 53 31.12 -10.10 6.27
CA THR A 53 30.70 -10.86 7.46
C THR A 53 29.70 -10.08 8.33
N GLU A 54 29.94 -8.78 8.54
CA GLU A 54 29.05 -7.90 9.30
C GLU A 54 27.69 -7.75 8.61
N SER A 55 27.69 -7.61 7.28
CA SER A 55 26.48 -7.57 6.46
C SER A 55 25.65 -8.86 6.60
N GLN A 56 26.29 -10.04 6.51
CA GLN A 56 25.60 -11.33 6.68
C GLN A 56 24.99 -11.48 8.08
N ILE A 57 25.72 -11.05 9.12
CA ILE A 57 25.19 -11.06 10.50
C ILE A 57 23.99 -10.12 10.63
N ALA A 58 24.06 -8.92 10.06
CA ALA A 58 22.96 -7.95 10.10
C ALA A 58 21.73 -8.47 9.35
N GLN A 59 21.92 -9.13 8.20
CA GLN A 59 20.83 -9.75 7.45
C GLN A 59 20.13 -10.85 8.26
N VAL A 60 20.90 -11.73 8.90
CA VAL A 60 20.34 -12.79 9.78
C VAL A 60 19.62 -12.20 10.99
N ALA A 61 20.14 -11.10 11.56
CA ALA A 61 19.46 -10.40 12.65
C ALA A 61 18.10 -9.86 12.21
N LEU A 62 18.03 -9.24 11.02
CA LEU A 62 16.78 -8.75 10.43
C LEU A 62 15.77 -9.89 10.17
N GLN A 63 16.23 -11.04 9.66
CA GLN A 63 15.38 -12.21 9.45
C GLN A 63 14.78 -12.74 10.77
N ASN A 64 15.59 -12.78 11.84
CA ASN A 64 15.11 -13.18 13.16
C ASN A 64 14.12 -12.16 13.74
N GLU A 65 14.36 -10.86 13.56
CA GLU A 65 13.42 -9.81 14.00
C GLU A 65 12.07 -9.94 13.29
N GLN A 66 12.07 -10.19 11.98
CA GLN A 66 10.82 -10.41 11.24
C GLN A 66 10.10 -11.67 11.72
N LEU A 67 10.83 -12.77 11.90
CA LEU A 67 10.26 -14.02 12.42
C LEU A 67 9.65 -13.86 13.82
N GLU A 68 10.28 -13.06 14.68
CA GLU A 68 9.76 -12.74 16.01
C GLU A 68 8.47 -11.90 15.92
N LYS A 69 8.44 -10.89 15.05
CA LYS A 69 7.24 -10.08 14.79
C LYS A 69 6.07 -10.92 14.28
N ASP A 70 6.30 -11.84 13.35
CA ASP A 70 5.26 -12.72 12.81
C ASP A 70 4.66 -13.58 13.94
N VAL A 71 5.51 -14.13 14.82
CA VAL A 71 5.08 -14.94 15.95
C VAL A 71 4.33 -14.11 17.00
N GLU A 72 4.82 -12.90 17.28
CA GLU A 72 4.18 -11.96 18.21
C GLU A 72 2.79 -11.54 17.72
N GLN A 73 2.63 -11.31 16.41
CA GLN A 73 1.33 -11.03 15.80
C GLN A 73 0.34 -12.18 16.02
N LEU A 74 0.77 -13.43 15.83
CA LEU A 74 -0.06 -14.61 16.09
C LEU A 74 -0.41 -14.79 17.57
N GLN A 75 0.49 -14.42 18.47
CA GLN A 75 0.27 -14.49 19.92
C GLN A 75 -0.70 -13.41 20.44
N ASN A 76 -0.87 -12.32 19.70
CA ASN A 76 -1.61 -11.14 20.12
C ASN A 76 -2.81 -10.79 19.21
N LEU A 77 -3.34 -11.77 18.47
CA LEU A 77 -4.50 -11.58 17.59
C LEU A 77 -5.71 -11.04 18.36
N LEU A 78 -6.02 -11.59 19.53
CA LEU A 78 -7.13 -11.12 20.34
C LEU A 78 -6.83 -9.76 20.98
N THR A 79 -5.68 -9.63 21.66
CA THR A 79 -5.32 -8.46 22.46
C THR A 79 -5.19 -7.19 21.61
N SER A 80 -4.60 -7.30 20.42
CA SER A 80 -4.48 -6.18 19.46
C SER A 80 -5.85 -5.64 19.01
N SER A 81 -6.88 -6.50 18.97
CA SER A 81 -8.22 -6.11 18.57
C SER A 81 -9.05 -5.42 19.66
N LEU A 82 -8.65 -5.52 20.94
CA LEU A 82 -9.51 -5.10 22.07
C LEU A 82 -9.81 -3.60 22.06
N ALA A 83 -8.81 -2.77 21.74
CA ALA A 83 -8.93 -1.32 21.67
C ALA A 83 -9.74 -0.83 20.47
N ILE A 84 -9.87 -1.66 19.41
CA ILE A 84 -10.55 -1.29 18.17
C ILE A 84 -12.07 -1.21 18.42
N ASP A 85 -12.68 -0.12 17.97
CA ASP A 85 -14.13 0.05 17.88
C ASP A 85 -14.60 -0.43 16.52
N ASN A 86 -15.35 -1.54 16.51
CA ASN A 86 -15.77 -2.21 15.29
C ASN A 86 -17.15 -1.73 14.81
N TYR A 87 -17.61 -0.58 15.30
CA TYR A 87 -18.87 -0.01 14.86
C TYR A 87 -18.72 0.60 13.46
N LEU A 88 -19.56 0.16 12.54
CA LEU A 88 -19.62 0.75 11.21
C LEU A 88 -20.43 2.06 11.24
N ASN A 89 -19.75 3.17 10.95
CA ASN A 89 -20.41 4.44 10.77
C ASN A 89 -20.79 4.64 9.30
N PHE A 90 -22.08 4.56 8.98
CA PHE A 90 -22.58 4.74 7.60
C PHE A 90 -22.15 6.08 6.97
N GLU A 91 -21.92 7.13 7.76
CA GLU A 91 -21.45 8.41 7.24
C GLU A 91 -20.03 8.33 6.66
N THR A 92 -19.17 7.43 7.15
CA THR A 92 -17.83 7.25 6.56
C THR A 92 -17.87 6.58 5.19
N MET A 93 -19.00 5.96 4.83
CA MET A 93 -19.25 5.39 3.50
C MET A 93 -19.80 6.42 2.50
N LYS A 94 -20.02 7.67 2.93
CA LYS A 94 -20.51 8.78 2.10
C LYS A 94 -19.43 9.86 1.93
N PRO A 95 -18.28 9.55 1.29
CA PRO A 95 -17.25 10.56 1.06
C PRO A 95 -17.77 11.66 0.13
N ALA A 96 -17.28 12.88 0.32
CA ALA A 96 -17.58 14.00 -0.58
C ALA A 96 -16.99 13.73 -1.98
N PRO A 97 -17.67 14.17 -3.06
CA PRO A 97 -17.16 13.99 -4.41
C PRO A 97 -15.85 14.75 -4.62
N THR A 98 -14.83 14.06 -5.12
CA THR A 98 -13.59 14.69 -5.57
C THR A 98 -13.82 15.34 -6.94
N ILE A 99 -14.00 16.65 -6.95
CA ILE A 99 -14.24 17.42 -8.18
C ILE A 99 -12.91 17.99 -8.68
N PRO A 100 -12.45 17.65 -9.90
CA PRO A 100 -11.24 18.25 -10.47
C PRO A 100 -11.44 19.75 -10.68
N PHE A 101 -10.38 20.55 -10.58
CA PHE A 101 -10.47 21.98 -10.87
C PHE A 101 -10.56 22.23 -12.39
N PHE A 102 -11.39 23.19 -12.81
CA PHE A 102 -11.47 23.60 -14.21
C PHE A 102 -10.22 24.40 -14.63
N ASN A 103 -9.34 23.77 -15.39
CA ASN A 103 -8.16 24.43 -15.96
C ASN A 103 -8.29 24.60 -17.49
N PRO A 104 -8.73 25.77 -17.99
CA PRO A 104 -8.85 26.01 -19.43
C PRO A 104 -7.51 26.28 -20.13
N GLY A 105 -6.40 26.37 -19.40
CA GLY A 105 -5.09 26.68 -19.96
C GLY A 105 -5.09 27.95 -20.82
N PRO A 106 -4.49 27.94 -22.03
CA PRO A 106 -4.47 29.10 -22.92
C PRO A 106 -5.85 29.62 -23.33
N LEU A 107 -6.89 28.77 -23.30
CA LEU A 107 -8.26 29.23 -23.62
C LEU A 107 -8.78 30.21 -22.58
N GLY A 108 -8.24 30.23 -21.35
CA GLY A 108 -8.63 31.19 -20.32
C GLY A 108 -8.01 32.57 -20.47
N VAL A 109 -7.06 32.75 -21.39
CA VAL A 109 -6.30 34.00 -21.58
C VAL A 109 -6.71 34.63 -22.91
N ALA A 110 -7.19 35.87 -22.88
CA ALA A 110 -7.51 36.62 -24.11
C ALA A 110 -6.24 37.03 -24.86
N GLU A 111 -6.23 36.87 -26.19
CA GLU A 111 -5.15 37.36 -27.05
C GLU A 111 -5.16 38.90 -27.04
N PRO A 112 -4.02 39.57 -26.81
CA PRO A 112 -3.96 41.03 -26.84
C PRO A 112 -4.30 41.56 -28.24
N PRO A 113 -5.13 42.62 -28.36
CA PRO A 113 -5.51 43.17 -29.66
C PRO A 113 -4.34 43.88 -30.35
N PRO A 114 -4.33 43.96 -31.70
CA PRO A 114 -3.39 44.80 -32.43
C PRO A 114 -3.46 46.26 -31.96
N ILE A 115 -2.31 46.82 -31.58
CA ILE A 115 -2.22 48.20 -31.10
C ILE A 115 -2.08 49.12 -32.29
N GLN A 116 -3.10 49.91 -32.59
CA GLN A 116 -3.18 50.77 -33.77
C GLN A 116 -1.93 51.64 -33.92
N GLN A 117 -1.44 52.27 -32.83
CA GLN A 117 -0.28 53.17 -32.85
C GLN A 117 1.02 52.51 -33.36
N ARG A 118 1.13 51.17 -33.34
CA ARG A 118 2.32 50.45 -33.84
C ARG A 118 2.36 50.30 -35.36
N TYR A 119 1.24 50.51 -36.04
CA TYR A 119 1.13 50.33 -37.50
C TYR A 119 1.39 51.63 -38.26
N PHE A 120 1.03 52.77 -37.68
CA PHE A 120 1.05 54.04 -38.38
C PHE A 120 2.45 54.67 -38.32
N PRO A 121 2.98 55.17 -39.45
CA PRO A 121 4.24 55.89 -39.45
C PRO A 121 4.11 57.17 -38.61
N PRO A 122 5.22 57.64 -37.99
CA PRO A 122 5.20 58.92 -37.30
C PRO A 122 4.80 60.05 -38.26
N GLU A 123 4.15 61.07 -37.72
CA GLU A 123 3.74 62.23 -38.52
C GLU A 123 4.95 62.91 -39.17
N LEU A 124 4.77 63.41 -40.40
CA LEU A 124 5.82 64.15 -41.10
C LEU A 124 6.23 65.39 -40.30
N SER A 125 7.53 65.57 -40.05
CA SER A 125 8.08 66.69 -39.29
C SER A 125 9.10 67.52 -40.09
N GLY A 126 9.08 68.84 -39.89
CA GLY A 126 10.07 69.77 -40.44
C GLY A 126 10.25 69.72 -41.97
N ILE A 127 11.52 69.66 -42.41
CA ILE A 127 11.97 69.73 -43.81
C ILE A 127 11.41 68.57 -44.67
N GLN A 128 10.96 67.47 -44.05
CA GLN A 128 10.32 66.34 -44.75
C GLN A 128 9.05 66.74 -45.51
N LYS A 129 8.33 67.78 -45.06
CA LYS A 129 7.13 68.32 -45.73
C LYS A 129 7.44 69.08 -47.03
N LEU A 130 8.71 69.47 -47.25
CA LEU A 130 9.18 70.27 -48.38
C LEU A 130 9.77 69.42 -49.54
N MET A 131 10.03 68.14 -49.31
CA MET A 131 10.56 67.24 -50.33
C MET A 131 9.46 66.81 -51.33
N PRO A 132 9.70 66.87 -52.65
CA PRO A 132 8.72 66.42 -53.63
C PRO A 132 8.44 64.92 -53.49
N GLY A 133 7.16 64.54 -53.48
CA GLY A 133 6.70 63.14 -53.39
C GLY A 133 6.58 62.56 -51.97
N THR A 134 7.04 63.24 -50.91
CA THR A 134 6.95 62.70 -49.53
C THR A 134 5.53 62.69 -48.97
N LYS A 135 4.69 63.66 -49.33
CA LYS A 135 3.26 63.69 -48.94
C LYS A 135 2.49 62.53 -49.57
N GLU A 136 2.71 62.26 -50.86
CA GLU A 136 2.08 61.12 -51.55
C GLU A 136 2.57 59.78 -51.01
N LYS A 137 3.88 59.65 -50.74
CA LYS A 137 4.45 58.45 -50.13
C LYS A 137 3.89 58.22 -48.72
N HIS A 138 3.85 59.24 -47.87
CA HIS A 138 3.29 59.15 -46.52
C HIS A 138 1.79 58.83 -46.53
N ALA A 139 1.01 59.41 -47.45
CA ALA A 139 -0.40 59.05 -47.63
C ALA A 139 -0.58 57.58 -48.06
N ARG A 140 0.28 57.09 -48.97
CA ARG A 140 0.31 55.65 -49.34
C ARG A 140 0.71 54.78 -48.16
N ASP A 141 1.70 55.17 -47.38
CA ASP A 141 2.17 54.44 -46.19
C ASP A 141 1.08 54.38 -45.10
N ILE A 142 0.34 55.48 -44.87
CA ILE A 142 -0.83 55.51 -43.98
C ILE A 142 -1.94 54.59 -44.49
N ALA A 143 -2.27 54.65 -45.79
CA ALA A 143 -3.32 53.81 -46.37
C ALA A 143 -2.96 52.31 -46.27
N GLN A 144 -1.70 51.95 -46.52
CA GLN A 144 -1.20 50.59 -46.35
C GLN A 144 -1.18 50.17 -44.87
N ALA A 145 -0.77 51.04 -43.95
CA ALA A 145 -0.80 50.79 -42.52
C ALA A 145 -2.23 50.55 -42.00
N GLN A 146 -3.19 51.34 -42.47
CA GLN A 146 -4.60 51.19 -42.13
C GLN A 146 -5.16 49.87 -42.66
N GLN A 147 -4.84 49.49 -43.90
CA GLN A 147 -5.26 48.20 -44.47
C GLN A 147 -4.67 47.03 -43.68
N ARG A 148 -3.37 47.08 -43.34
CA ARG A 148 -2.70 46.05 -42.53
C ARG A 148 -3.31 45.94 -41.13
N TYR A 149 -3.54 47.07 -40.46
CA TYR A 149 -4.20 47.11 -39.16
C TYR A 149 -5.59 46.49 -39.23
N TRP A 150 -6.39 46.83 -40.24
CA TRP A 150 -7.75 46.29 -40.37
C TRP A 150 -7.75 44.79 -40.64
N MET A 151 -6.83 44.29 -41.48
CA MET A 151 -6.63 42.86 -41.70
C MET A 151 -6.24 42.12 -40.41
N ASP A 152 -5.26 42.65 -39.66
CA ASP A 152 -4.80 42.04 -38.41
C ASP A 152 -5.85 42.11 -37.30
N ALA A 153 -6.62 43.21 -37.23
CA ALA A 153 -7.72 43.37 -36.29
C ALA A 153 -8.85 42.39 -36.59
N ASN A 154 -9.22 42.20 -37.85
CA ASN A 154 -10.21 41.20 -38.25
C ASN A 154 -9.72 39.76 -37.99
N ALA A 155 -8.45 39.48 -38.29
CA ALA A 155 -7.84 38.17 -38.03
C ALA A 155 -7.76 37.87 -36.53
N HIS A 156 -7.42 38.87 -35.70
CA HIS A 156 -7.45 38.79 -34.24
C HIS A 156 -8.88 38.54 -33.74
N ALA A 157 -9.87 39.30 -34.21
CA ALA A 157 -11.27 39.11 -33.82
C ALA A 157 -11.78 37.69 -34.14
N ALA A 158 -11.41 37.14 -35.30
CA ALA A 158 -11.74 35.77 -35.68
C ALA A 158 -11.09 34.72 -34.75
N ARG A 159 -9.82 34.93 -34.36
CA ARG A 159 -9.12 34.05 -33.40
C ARG A 159 -9.72 34.14 -32.01
N GLU A 160 -10.05 35.33 -31.54
CA GLU A 160 -10.70 35.53 -30.24
C GLU A 160 -12.09 34.91 -30.19
N ALA A 161 -12.89 35.05 -31.25
CA ALA A 161 -14.19 34.38 -31.35
C ALA A 161 -14.04 32.84 -31.29
N ALA A 162 -13.08 32.28 -32.04
CA ALA A 162 -12.80 30.85 -32.00
C ALA A 162 -12.29 30.39 -30.62
N ARG A 163 -11.44 31.17 -29.96
CA ARG A 163 -10.96 30.88 -28.59
C ARG A 163 -12.12 30.89 -27.60
N GLN A 164 -13.00 31.90 -27.65
CA GLN A 164 -14.17 32.00 -26.79
C GLN A 164 -15.12 30.82 -26.99
N GLN A 165 -15.36 30.40 -28.24
CA GLN A 165 -16.18 29.23 -28.51
C GLN A 165 -15.57 27.94 -27.94
N ARG A 166 -14.27 27.71 -28.17
CA ARG A 166 -13.56 26.55 -27.56
C ARG A 166 -13.56 26.61 -26.03
N PHE A 167 -13.47 27.81 -25.45
CA PHE A 167 -13.57 27.99 -24.00
C PHE A 167 -14.96 27.59 -23.48
N MET A 168 -16.04 28.02 -24.14
CA MET A 168 -17.40 27.65 -23.79
C MET A 168 -17.63 26.14 -23.93
N GLU A 169 -17.13 25.53 -25.00
CA GLU A 169 -17.18 24.08 -25.20
C GLU A 169 -16.42 23.32 -24.11
N ALA A 170 -15.20 23.76 -23.77
CA ALA A 170 -14.41 23.20 -22.69
C ALA A 170 -15.12 23.34 -21.33
N ARG A 171 -15.74 24.50 -21.09
CA ARG A 171 -16.52 24.75 -19.87
C ARG A 171 -17.75 23.85 -19.78
N ALA A 172 -18.50 23.71 -20.87
CA ALA A 172 -19.66 22.83 -20.93
C ALA A 172 -19.26 21.35 -20.78
N GLY A 173 -18.11 20.94 -21.33
CA GLY A 173 -17.54 19.61 -21.10
C GLY A 173 -17.20 19.37 -19.63
N TYR A 174 -16.53 20.32 -18.99
CA TYR A 174 -16.22 20.29 -17.57
C TYR A 174 -17.49 20.21 -16.70
N ASP A 175 -18.47 21.08 -16.94
CA ASP A 175 -19.70 21.12 -16.14
C ASP A 175 -20.50 19.81 -16.27
N ARG A 176 -20.50 19.17 -17.45
CA ARG A 176 -21.07 17.82 -17.64
C ARG A 176 -20.33 16.76 -16.83
N HIS A 177 -18.99 16.75 -16.90
CA HIS A 177 -18.18 15.80 -16.14
C HIS A 177 -18.39 15.95 -14.61
N VAL A 178 -18.48 17.20 -14.12
CA VAL A 178 -18.82 17.47 -12.72
C VAL A 178 -20.21 16.96 -12.36
N ALA A 179 -21.20 17.14 -13.24
CA ALA A 179 -22.55 16.64 -13.02
C ALA A 179 -22.59 15.10 -12.96
N GLU A 180 -21.86 14.41 -13.85
CA GLU A 180 -21.72 12.95 -13.86
C GLU A 180 -21.11 12.43 -12.55
N ILE A 181 -20.00 13.03 -12.09
CA ILE A 181 -19.37 12.66 -10.80
C ILE A 181 -20.38 12.83 -9.65
N ARG A 182 -21.07 13.97 -9.60
CA ARG A 182 -22.06 14.25 -8.55
C ARG A 182 -23.22 13.26 -8.58
N GLN A 183 -23.69 12.88 -9.77
CA GLN A 183 -24.78 11.92 -9.92
C GLN A 183 -24.36 10.52 -9.44
N GLN A 184 -23.16 10.07 -9.79
CA GLN A 184 -22.62 8.78 -9.34
C GLN A 184 -22.48 8.73 -7.82
N VAL A 185 -21.90 9.78 -7.22
CA VAL A 185 -21.75 9.87 -5.76
C VAL A 185 -23.11 9.96 -5.06
N ALA A 186 -24.06 10.72 -5.60
CA ALA A 186 -25.41 10.78 -5.04
C ALA A 186 -26.15 9.44 -5.11
N ALA A 187 -25.98 8.68 -6.20
CA ALA A 187 -26.54 7.33 -6.32
C ALA A 187 -25.93 6.38 -5.28
N GLN A 188 -24.61 6.39 -5.11
CA GLN A 188 -23.93 5.61 -4.07
C GLN A 188 -24.43 5.99 -2.67
N HIS A 189 -24.55 7.29 -2.36
CA HIS A 189 -25.05 7.75 -1.06
C HIS A 189 -26.49 7.30 -0.81
N ALA A 190 -27.34 7.30 -1.83
CA ALA A 190 -28.72 6.81 -1.71
C ALA A 190 -28.79 5.29 -1.40
N GLU A 191 -27.86 4.49 -1.93
CA GLU A 191 -27.72 3.08 -1.59
C GLU A 191 -27.32 2.90 -0.12
N VAL A 192 -26.34 3.68 0.37
CA VAL A 192 -25.92 3.67 1.78
C VAL A 192 -27.08 4.08 2.69
N ASP A 193 -27.83 5.12 2.33
CA ASP A 193 -28.98 5.58 3.12
C ASP A 193 -30.10 4.54 3.14
N ARG A 194 -30.30 3.77 2.05
CA ARG A 194 -31.24 2.64 2.03
C ARG A 194 -30.77 1.54 2.97
N PHE A 195 -29.51 1.14 2.85
CA PHE A 195 -28.93 0.12 3.72
C PHE A 195 -29.00 0.50 5.20
N GLN A 196 -28.69 1.75 5.54
CA GLN A 196 -28.82 2.26 6.90
C GLN A 196 -30.26 2.19 7.43
N ARG A 197 -31.27 2.52 6.60
CA ARG A 197 -32.69 2.41 6.98
C ARG A 197 -33.10 0.96 7.18
N ASP A 198 -32.71 0.07 6.29
CA ASP A 198 -33.04 -1.36 6.36
C ASP A 198 -32.39 -2.01 7.59
N PHE A 199 -31.13 -1.66 7.88
CA PHE A 199 -30.44 -2.09 9.10
C PHE A 199 -31.14 -1.55 10.35
N ALA A 200 -31.47 -0.26 10.40
CA ALA A 200 -32.18 0.33 11.53
C ALA A 200 -33.58 -0.29 11.77
N ALA A 201 -34.23 -0.76 10.70
CA ALA A 201 -35.50 -1.49 10.76
C ALA A 201 -35.33 -2.98 11.14
N GLY A 202 -34.11 -3.49 11.27
CA GLY A 202 -33.83 -4.88 11.59
C GLY A 202 -34.15 -5.85 10.45
N VAL A 203 -34.11 -5.38 9.19
CA VAL A 203 -34.32 -6.23 8.02
C VAL A 203 -33.26 -7.33 8.00
N PRO A 204 -33.62 -8.63 7.91
CA PRO A 204 -32.67 -9.73 8.16
C PRO A 204 -31.43 -9.70 7.24
N LEU A 205 -31.63 -9.41 5.95
CA LEU A 205 -30.53 -9.29 4.99
C LEU A 205 -29.60 -8.13 5.34
N ALA A 206 -30.14 -6.97 5.72
CA ALA A 206 -29.32 -5.83 6.10
C ALA A 206 -28.53 -6.08 7.40
N VAL A 207 -29.08 -6.87 8.33
CA VAL A 207 -28.37 -7.30 9.55
C VAL A 207 -27.20 -8.22 9.19
N VAL A 208 -27.42 -9.19 8.29
CA VAL A 208 -26.36 -10.08 7.79
C VAL A 208 -25.27 -9.26 7.09
N GLU A 209 -25.63 -8.43 6.12
CA GLU A 209 -24.71 -7.58 5.35
C GLU A 209 -23.88 -6.67 6.28
N TYR A 210 -24.50 -6.07 7.30
CA TYR A 210 -23.80 -5.27 8.30
C TYR A 210 -22.69 -6.06 8.99
N PHE A 211 -23.01 -7.25 9.52
CA PHE A 211 -22.01 -8.08 10.21
C PHE A 211 -20.97 -8.67 9.26
N SER A 212 -21.33 -8.97 8.01
CA SER A 212 -20.37 -9.35 6.96
C SER A 212 -19.34 -8.24 6.74
N MET A 213 -19.78 -6.98 6.68
CA MET A 213 -18.87 -5.83 6.57
C MET A 213 -17.97 -5.66 7.80
N ILE A 214 -18.47 -5.94 9.00
CA ILE A 214 -17.65 -5.90 10.22
C ILE A 214 -16.51 -6.93 10.16
N LEU A 215 -16.81 -8.17 9.75
CA LEU A 215 -15.79 -9.20 9.64
C LEU A 215 -14.82 -8.94 8.49
N ALA A 216 -15.31 -8.43 7.36
CA ALA A 216 -14.46 -8.04 6.22
C ALA A 216 -13.51 -6.87 6.53
N ALA A 217 -13.88 -5.99 7.46
CA ALA A 217 -13.01 -4.89 7.91
C ALA A 217 -11.93 -5.34 8.92
N SER A 218 -11.94 -6.60 9.36
CA SER A 218 -11.03 -7.10 10.38
C SER A 218 -9.64 -7.38 9.82
N SER A 219 -8.62 -6.75 10.40
CA SER A 219 -7.23 -6.92 9.95
C SER A 219 -6.58 -8.15 10.58
N TYR A 220 -5.96 -9.00 9.76
CA TYR A 220 -5.20 -10.17 10.15
C TYR A 220 -3.80 -10.16 9.50
N PRO A 221 -2.83 -10.94 10.02
CA PRO A 221 -1.54 -11.14 9.38
C PRO A 221 -1.67 -11.67 7.95
N GLU A 222 -0.58 -11.59 7.19
CA GLU A 222 -0.53 -12.12 5.83
C GLU A 222 -0.91 -13.61 5.79
N ASN A 223 -1.58 -14.05 4.71
CA ASN A 223 -2.04 -15.42 4.51
C ASN A 223 -3.13 -15.93 5.47
N PHE A 224 -3.78 -15.04 6.23
CA PHE A 224 -5.00 -15.39 6.95
C PHE A 224 -6.21 -15.44 6.00
N PRO A 225 -7.07 -16.48 6.09
CA PRO A 225 -8.36 -16.45 5.44
C PRO A 225 -9.27 -15.41 6.10
N GLN A 226 -10.06 -14.73 5.27
CA GLN A 226 -11.07 -13.76 5.69
C GLN A 226 -12.41 -14.06 5.02
N HIS A 227 -12.81 -15.33 5.09
CA HIS A 227 -14.07 -15.79 4.54
C HIS A 227 -14.98 -16.25 5.68
N ALA A 228 -16.20 -15.71 5.67
CA ALA A 228 -17.22 -16.00 6.67
C ALA A 228 -18.58 -16.08 6.00
N ARG A 229 -19.45 -16.97 6.51
CA ARG A 229 -20.84 -17.10 6.10
C ARG A 229 -21.73 -16.80 7.28
N LEU A 230 -22.72 -15.94 7.06
CA LEU A 230 -23.56 -15.44 8.13
C LEU A 230 -25.03 -15.70 7.80
N ALA A 231 -25.80 -16.05 8.83
CA ALA A 231 -27.24 -16.13 8.74
C ALA A 231 -27.88 -15.59 10.01
N TYR A 232 -28.96 -14.85 9.88
CA TYR A 232 -29.64 -14.21 11.01
C TYR A 232 -31.08 -14.72 11.15
N VAL A 233 -31.46 -15.10 12.37
CA VAL A 233 -32.80 -15.58 12.73
C VAL A 233 -33.47 -14.55 13.64
N PRO A 234 -34.32 -13.66 13.11
CA PRO A 234 -34.87 -12.53 13.84
C PRO A 234 -35.70 -12.92 15.07
N GLU A 235 -36.47 -14.01 14.98
CA GLU A 235 -37.38 -14.47 16.04
C GLU A 235 -36.62 -14.82 17.32
N SER A 236 -35.38 -15.27 17.18
CA SER A 236 -34.50 -15.65 18.27
C SER A 236 -33.31 -14.70 18.47
N LYS A 237 -33.23 -13.62 17.67
CA LYS A 237 -32.09 -12.69 17.63
C LYS A 237 -30.74 -13.41 17.58
N GLN A 238 -30.68 -14.44 16.75
CA GLN A 238 -29.54 -15.35 16.68
C GLN A 238 -28.78 -15.12 15.39
N LEU A 239 -27.47 -14.90 15.52
CA LEU A 239 -26.54 -14.86 14.39
C LEU A 239 -25.76 -16.17 14.33
N VAL A 240 -25.84 -16.87 13.20
CA VAL A 240 -25.05 -18.07 12.90
C VAL A 240 -23.89 -17.66 12.03
N VAL A 241 -22.68 -18.02 12.44
CA VAL A 241 -21.43 -17.65 11.79
C VAL A 241 -20.63 -18.91 11.49
N GLU A 242 -20.36 -19.15 10.22
CA GLU A 242 -19.26 -20.03 9.81
C GLU A 242 -18.05 -19.17 9.47
N TYR A 243 -16.89 -19.49 10.03
CA TYR A 243 -15.68 -18.70 9.84
C TYR A 243 -14.52 -19.61 9.44
N ASP A 244 -13.77 -19.23 8.43
CA ASP A 244 -12.62 -20.02 7.97
C ASP A 244 -11.36 -19.61 8.73
N PHE A 245 -10.67 -20.61 9.29
CA PHE A 245 -9.40 -20.48 10.00
C PHE A 245 -8.24 -20.78 9.07
N PRO A 246 -7.05 -20.20 9.34
CA PRO A 246 -5.83 -20.61 8.63
C PRO A 246 -5.49 -22.05 8.94
N SER A 247 -4.68 -22.69 8.08
CA SER A 247 -4.07 -23.99 8.38
C SER A 247 -2.87 -23.85 9.32
N LEU A 248 -2.27 -24.98 9.74
CA LEU A 248 -1.06 -25.00 10.57
C LEU A 248 0.12 -24.22 9.95
N GLU A 249 0.13 -24.05 8.62
CA GLU A 249 1.21 -23.36 7.90
C GLU A 249 1.33 -21.88 8.23
N ILE A 250 0.30 -21.27 8.83
CA ILE A 250 0.41 -19.92 9.36
C ILE A 250 1.47 -19.81 10.47
N VAL A 251 1.78 -20.92 11.16
CA VAL A 251 2.84 -20.95 12.16
C VAL A 251 4.16 -21.30 11.49
N PRO A 252 5.15 -20.37 11.49
CA PRO A 252 6.43 -20.60 10.85
C PRO A 252 7.13 -21.87 11.34
N GLU A 253 7.63 -22.67 10.40
CA GLU A 253 8.43 -23.86 10.72
C GLU A 253 9.82 -23.49 11.25
N VAL A 254 10.36 -22.33 10.86
CA VAL A 254 11.65 -21.85 11.35
C VAL A 254 11.50 -21.24 12.75
N SER A 255 12.45 -21.55 13.64
CA SER A 255 12.55 -20.92 14.95
C SER A 255 13.59 -19.80 15.00
N SER A 256 14.68 -19.92 14.23
CA SER A 256 15.75 -18.93 14.16
C SER A 256 16.69 -19.17 12.98
N TYR A 257 17.29 -18.11 12.48
CA TYR A 257 18.37 -18.09 11.50
C TYR A 257 19.73 -17.87 12.18
N LYS A 258 20.78 -18.51 11.66
CA LYS A 258 22.16 -18.35 12.15
C LYS A 258 23.15 -18.33 10.98
N TYR A 259 24.01 -17.30 10.94
CA TYR A 259 25.11 -17.26 9.99
C TYR A 259 26.30 -18.10 10.48
N VAL A 260 26.74 -19.06 9.67
CA VAL A 260 27.87 -19.96 9.94
C VAL A 260 29.08 -19.48 9.15
N LYS A 261 29.91 -18.63 9.79
CA LYS A 261 31.09 -17.99 9.18
C LYS A 261 32.05 -18.98 8.49
N THR A 262 32.23 -20.17 9.07
CA THR A 262 33.18 -21.17 8.54
C THR A 262 32.77 -21.75 7.19
N LYS A 263 31.48 -21.73 6.88
CA LYS A 263 30.92 -22.26 5.63
C LYS A 263 30.34 -21.19 4.72
N ASP A 264 30.31 -19.95 5.19
CA ASP A 264 29.64 -18.83 4.53
C ASP A 264 28.18 -19.15 4.15
N GLU A 265 27.43 -19.72 5.09
CA GLU A 265 26.04 -20.13 4.87
C GLU A 265 25.13 -19.65 6.01
N VAL A 266 23.87 -19.35 5.69
CA VAL A 266 22.81 -19.13 6.68
C VAL A 266 22.09 -20.44 6.93
N THR A 267 22.11 -20.91 8.18
CA THR A 267 21.37 -22.10 8.61
C THR A 267 20.10 -21.74 9.36
N GLN A 268 19.13 -22.64 9.31
CA GLN A 268 17.83 -22.50 9.98
C GLN A 268 17.72 -23.54 11.08
N THR A 269 17.14 -23.15 12.21
CA THR A 269 16.71 -24.08 13.26
C THR A 269 15.21 -24.32 13.11
N VAL A 270 14.80 -25.58 13.16
CA VAL A 270 13.39 -25.98 13.04
C VAL A 270 12.70 -25.82 14.38
N ARG A 271 11.52 -25.19 14.37
CA ARG A 271 10.63 -25.07 15.50
C ARG A 271 10.01 -26.44 15.83
N PRO A 272 10.13 -26.94 17.07
CA PRO A 272 9.54 -28.21 17.45
C PRO A 272 8.04 -28.28 17.15
N LEU A 273 7.57 -29.38 16.57
CA LEU A 273 6.17 -29.55 16.17
C LEU A 273 5.19 -29.32 17.33
N ALA A 274 5.55 -29.73 18.55
CA ALA A 274 4.73 -29.48 19.74
C ALA A 274 4.51 -27.98 19.99
N GLN A 275 5.53 -27.14 19.80
CA GLN A 275 5.40 -25.69 19.94
C GLN A 275 4.52 -25.10 18.82
N ARG A 276 4.66 -25.61 17.58
CA ARG A 276 3.78 -25.21 16.46
C ARG A 276 2.32 -25.52 16.76
N LYS A 277 2.03 -26.75 17.22
CA LYS A 277 0.67 -27.20 17.59
C LYS A 277 0.05 -26.36 18.72
N THR A 278 0.83 -26.01 19.74
CA THR A 278 0.37 -25.15 20.84
C THR A 278 0.05 -23.74 20.36
N LEU A 279 0.95 -23.12 19.57
CA LEU A 279 0.71 -21.78 19.04
C LEU A 279 -0.52 -21.76 18.12
N TYR A 280 -0.63 -22.74 17.24
CA TYR A 280 -1.79 -22.86 16.34
C TYR A 280 -3.11 -23.03 17.10
N SER A 281 -3.14 -23.85 18.16
CA SER A 281 -4.33 -23.98 19.01
C SER A 281 -4.71 -22.66 19.69
N SER A 282 -3.71 -21.86 20.11
CA SER A 282 -3.94 -20.50 20.62
C SER A 282 -4.50 -19.57 19.55
N VAL A 283 -3.96 -19.60 18.33
CA VAL A 283 -4.45 -18.81 17.20
C VAL A 283 -5.94 -19.06 16.94
N ILE A 284 -6.34 -20.34 16.82
CA ILE A 284 -7.73 -20.73 16.60
C ILE A 284 -8.65 -20.20 17.72
N ALA A 285 -8.21 -20.30 18.97
CA ALA A 285 -8.97 -19.81 20.11
C ALA A 285 -9.08 -18.27 20.14
N GLN A 286 -7.98 -17.56 19.85
CA GLN A 286 -7.95 -16.11 19.78
C GLN A 286 -8.86 -15.57 18.68
N VAL A 287 -8.81 -16.15 17.47
CA VAL A 287 -9.66 -15.75 16.35
C VAL A 287 -11.13 -15.94 16.73
N THR A 288 -11.49 -17.09 17.31
CA THR A 288 -12.87 -17.34 17.77
C THR A 288 -13.37 -16.25 18.71
N LEU A 289 -12.60 -15.93 19.76
CA LEU A 289 -12.99 -14.92 20.75
C LEU A 289 -13.01 -13.52 20.15
N ARG A 290 -12.07 -13.21 19.25
CA ARG A 290 -11.99 -11.95 18.54
C ARG A 290 -13.22 -11.72 17.67
N THR A 291 -13.62 -12.73 16.88
CA THR A 291 -14.83 -12.67 16.05
C THR A 291 -16.08 -12.43 16.89
N LEU A 292 -16.25 -13.16 18.00
CA LEU A 292 -17.39 -12.94 18.90
C LEU A 292 -17.40 -11.53 19.49
N LYS A 293 -16.23 -11.02 19.91
CA LYS A 293 -16.06 -9.65 20.41
C LYS A 293 -16.43 -8.64 19.34
N GLU A 294 -15.98 -8.85 18.10
CA GLU A 294 -16.24 -7.95 16.99
C GLU A 294 -17.73 -7.81 16.73
N LEU A 295 -18.43 -8.94 16.62
CA LEU A 295 -19.86 -8.99 16.34
C LEU A 295 -20.70 -8.40 17.49
N PHE A 296 -20.46 -8.80 18.74
CA PHE A 296 -21.21 -8.25 19.87
C PHE A 296 -20.93 -6.76 20.10
N LYS A 297 -19.69 -6.30 19.88
CA LYS A 297 -19.33 -4.88 20.07
C LYS A 297 -19.88 -3.99 18.95
N ALA A 298 -19.93 -4.49 17.71
CA ALA A 298 -20.46 -3.73 16.59
C ALA A 298 -21.98 -3.52 16.64
N ASP A 299 -22.71 -4.45 17.26
CA ASP A 299 -24.16 -4.38 17.41
C ASP A 299 -24.58 -3.46 18.57
N ARG A 300 -24.66 -2.16 18.27
CA ARG A 300 -25.15 -1.13 19.21
C ARG A 300 -26.68 -1.08 19.31
N THR A 301 -27.39 -1.61 18.31
CA THR A 301 -28.86 -1.63 18.27
C THR A 301 -29.45 -2.80 19.05
N GLY A 302 -28.69 -3.85 19.29
CA GLY A 302 -29.10 -5.02 20.07
C GLY A 302 -29.93 -6.02 19.27
N PHE A 303 -29.63 -6.17 17.98
CA PHE A 303 -30.27 -7.18 17.13
C PHE A 303 -29.78 -8.59 17.44
N VAL A 304 -28.56 -8.76 17.95
CA VAL A 304 -27.95 -10.06 18.24
C VAL A 304 -27.85 -10.27 19.74
N GLU A 305 -28.67 -11.20 20.23
CA GLU A 305 -28.62 -11.68 21.61
C GLU A 305 -27.80 -12.96 21.74
N THR A 306 -27.74 -13.79 20.69
CA THR A 306 -27.01 -15.06 20.68
C THR A 306 -26.19 -15.21 19.41
N ILE A 307 -24.95 -15.68 19.55
CA ILE A 307 -24.12 -16.08 18.42
C ILE A 307 -23.89 -17.59 18.49
N VAL A 308 -24.14 -18.27 17.37
CA VAL A 308 -23.62 -19.61 17.10
C VAL A 308 -22.43 -19.45 16.18
N PHE A 309 -21.26 -19.91 16.62
CA PHE A 309 -20.03 -19.84 15.85
C PHE A 309 -19.54 -21.23 15.51
N ASN A 310 -19.18 -21.46 14.24
CA ASN A 310 -18.58 -22.67 13.73
C ASN A 310 -17.31 -22.29 12.94
N GLY A 311 -16.15 -22.65 13.46
CA GLY A 311 -14.88 -22.36 12.83
C GLY A 311 -14.35 -23.58 12.06
N TYR A 312 -14.03 -23.39 10.78
CA TYR A 312 -13.62 -24.44 9.85
C TYR A 312 -12.19 -24.25 9.37
N VAL A 313 -11.54 -25.33 8.95
CA VAL A 313 -10.37 -25.27 8.07
C VAL A 313 -10.72 -25.98 6.78
N ASP A 314 -10.54 -25.27 5.67
CA ASP A 314 -10.61 -25.83 4.33
C ASP A 314 -9.22 -26.22 3.86
N THR A 315 -9.07 -27.47 3.45
CA THR A 315 -7.82 -27.99 2.90
C THR A 315 -8.07 -29.09 1.88
N ILE A 316 -6.99 -29.68 1.37
CA ILE A 316 -7.04 -30.89 0.55
C ILE A 316 -6.58 -32.04 1.43
N ASP A 317 -7.41 -33.08 1.53
CA ASP A 317 -7.03 -34.31 2.21
C ASP A 317 -5.90 -35.01 1.44
N THR A 318 -4.76 -35.25 2.09
CA THR A 318 -3.56 -35.80 1.43
C THR A 318 -3.70 -37.27 1.04
N GLY A 319 -4.59 -38.02 1.69
CA GLY A 319 -4.82 -39.43 1.39
C GLY A 319 -5.76 -39.65 0.20
N THR A 320 -6.70 -38.73 -0.03
CA THR A 320 -7.76 -38.84 -1.04
C THR A 320 -7.66 -37.81 -2.16
N GLY A 321 -6.88 -36.73 -1.97
CA GLY A 321 -6.73 -35.61 -2.90
C GLY A 321 -8.00 -34.75 -3.04
N ARG A 322 -9.00 -34.94 -2.18
CA ARG A 322 -10.29 -34.25 -2.25
C ARG A 322 -10.34 -33.06 -1.28
N PRO A 323 -11.16 -32.04 -1.57
CA PRO A 323 -11.44 -30.97 -0.61
C PRO A 323 -11.98 -31.54 0.71
N LEU A 324 -11.46 -31.04 1.81
CA LEU A 324 -11.82 -31.39 3.18
C LEU A 324 -12.11 -30.10 3.96
N ARG A 325 -13.35 -29.98 4.44
CA ARG A 325 -13.80 -28.89 5.31
C ARG A 325 -14.06 -29.44 6.71
N THR A 326 -13.23 -29.06 7.67
CA THR A 326 -13.26 -29.64 9.03
C THR A 326 -13.61 -28.58 10.05
N CYS A 327 -14.69 -28.77 10.81
CA CYS A 327 -15.02 -27.92 11.95
C CYS A 327 -14.06 -28.20 13.11
N LEU A 328 -13.34 -27.17 13.58
CA LEU A 328 -12.39 -27.26 14.69
C LEU A 328 -12.90 -26.64 15.98
N VAL A 329 -13.81 -25.66 15.88
CA VAL A 329 -14.43 -25.01 17.04
C VAL A 329 -15.89 -24.80 16.75
N THR A 330 -16.75 -25.13 17.72
CA THR A 330 -18.14 -24.69 17.69
C THR A 330 -18.59 -24.27 19.08
N LEU A 331 -19.39 -23.21 19.14
CA LEU A 331 -20.01 -22.77 20.39
C LEU A 331 -21.28 -21.98 20.13
N ARG A 332 -22.12 -21.91 21.16
CA ARG A 332 -23.25 -21.00 21.24
C ARG A 332 -23.11 -20.19 22.51
N THR A 333 -23.12 -18.87 22.38
CA THR A 333 -23.02 -17.96 23.54
C THR A 333 -23.99 -16.81 23.40
N SER A 334 -24.48 -16.31 24.53
CA SER A 334 -25.30 -15.10 24.57
C SER A 334 -24.43 -13.86 24.81
N ARG A 335 -24.94 -12.71 24.38
CA ARG A 335 -24.37 -11.39 24.67
C ARG A 335 -24.09 -11.24 26.16
N ASP A 336 -25.07 -11.52 27.01
CA ASP A 336 -25.00 -11.38 28.46
C ASP A 336 -23.88 -12.22 29.10
N ILE A 337 -23.67 -13.46 28.63
CA ILE A 337 -22.56 -14.29 29.08
C ILE A 337 -21.22 -13.72 28.59
N PHE A 338 -21.13 -13.41 27.30
CA PHE A 338 -19.87 -13.00 26.67
C PHE A 338 -19.38 -11.63 27.17
N THR A 339 -20.26 -10.64 27.34
CA THR A 339 -19.89 -9.29 27.77
C THR A 339 -19.42 -9.21 29.22
N ARG A 340 -19.64 -10.26 30.02
CA ARG A 340 -19.10 -10.35 31.39
C ARG A 340 -17.65 -10.81 31.43
N LEU A 341 -17.08 -11.26 30.31
CA LEU A 341 -15.70 -11.71 30.23
C LEU A 341 -14.75 -10.51 30.16
N GLU A 342 -13.67 -10.56 30.93
CA GLU A 342 -12.56 -9.60 30.84
C GLU A 342 -11.51 -10.13 29.85
N LEU A 343 -11.76 -9.96 28.55
CA LEU A 343 -10.95 -10.56 27.48
C LEU A 343 -9.47 -10.12 27.51
N SER A 344 -9.13 -9.00 28.16
CA SER A 344 -7.73 -8.58 28.32
C SER A 344 -6.90 -9.47 29.26
N ARG A 345 -7.56 -10.33 30.05
CA ARG A 345 -6.93 -11.13 31.10
C ARG A 345 -7.15 -12.64 30.96
N VAL A 346 -7.83 -13.08 29.91
CA VAL A 346 -8.14 -14.51 29.73
C VAL A 346 -7.04 -15.24 28.97
N ASP A 347 -6.79 -16.49 29.36
CA ASP A 347 -6.21 -17.46 28.43
C ASP A 347 -7.29 -17.85 27.40
N PRO A 348 -7.04 -17.69 26.08
CA PRO A 348 -8.07 -17.92 25.06
C PRO A 348 -8.67 -19.34 25.08
N LEU A 349 -7.84 -20.37 25.27
CA LEU A 349 -8.30 -21.76 25.29
C LEU A 349 -9.12 -22.08 26.54
N ALA A 350 -8.71 -21.59 27.71
CA ALA A 350 -9.48 -21.72 28.94
C ALA A 350 -10.81 -20.94 28.86
N CYS A 351 -10.80 -19.75 28.25
CA CYS A 351 -12.00 -18.95 28.04
C CYS A 351 -13.05 -19.69 27.20
N LEU A 352 -12.63 -20.35 26.11
CA LEU A 352 -13.52 -21.16 25.29
C LEU A 352 -14.16 -22.32 26.09
N LYS A 353 -13.45 -22.92 27.05
CA LYS A 353 -14.04 -23.93 27.95
C LYS A 353 -15.11 -23.34 28.86
N VAL A 354 -14.90 -22.13 29.39
CA VAL A 354 -15.92 -21.41 30.20
C VAL A 354 -17.17 -21.12 29.37
N LEU A 355 -17.00 -20.81 28.08
CA LEU A 355 -18.10 -20.63 27.12
C LEU A 355 -18.75 -21.94 26.66
N ASN A 356 -18.36 -23.10 27.23
CA ASN A 356 -18.82 -24.43 26.82
C ASN A 356 -18.60 -24.72 25.33
N ALA A 357 -17.53 -24.18 24.75
CA ALA A 357 -17.16 -24.45 23.37
C ALA A 357 -16.69 -25.89 23.20
N SER A 358 -17.10 -26.53 22.11
CA SER A 358 -16.47 -27.77 21.64
C SER A 358 -15.27 -27.39 20.78
N VAL A 359 -14.08 -27.66 21.29
CA VAL A 359 -12.80 -27.37 20.63
C VAL A 359 -12.13 -28.68 20.25
N SER A 360 -11.58 -28.74 19.05
CA SER A 360 -10.80 -29.88 18.56
C SER A 360 -9.68 -30.23 19.54
N LYS A 361 -9.53 -31.52 19.84
CA LYS A 361 -8.43 -32.04 20.68
C LYS A 361 -7.07 -31.96 19.99
N SER A 362 -7.06 -31.87 18.66
CA SER A 362 -5.86 -31.76 17.83
C SER A 362 -6.17 -30.93 16.58
N PRO A 363 -6.25 -29.59 16.71
CA PRO A 363 -6.57 -28.71 15.59
C PRO A 363 -5.59 -28.89 14.42
N ALA A 364 -4.30 -29.11 14.72
CA ALA A 364 -3.25 -29.28 13.73
C ALA A 364 -3.36 -30.57 12.90
N GLU A 365 -4.04 -31.59 13.43
CA GLU A 365 -4.32 -32.85 12.72
C GLU A 365 -5.75 -32.87 12.18
N LEU A 366 -6.45 -31.74 12.24
CA LEU A 366 -7.84 -31.59 11.79
C LEU A 366 -8.79 -32.60 12.43
N ALA A 367 -8.60 -32.89 13.72
CA ALA A 367 -9.55 -33.72 14.46
C ALA A 367 -10.90 -32.98 14.56
N PRO A 368 -12.00 -33.51 13.99
CA PRO A 368 -13.24 -32.75 13.87
C PRO A 368 -13.98 -32.61 15.20
N VAL A 369 -14.74 -31.52 15.33
CA VAL A 369 -15.85 -31.40 16.29
C VAL A 369 -17.17 -31.33 15.55
N ARG A 370 -18.26 -31.75 16.20
CA ARG A 370 -19.61 -31.67 15.60
C ARG A 370 -20.19 -30.27 15.82
N PRO A 371 -20.58 -29.53 14.77
CA PRO A 371 -21.22 -28.22 14.90
C PRO A 371 -22.47 -28.26 15.80
N VAL A 372 -22.64 -27.24 16.65
CA VAL A 372 -23.84 -27.11 17.51
C VAL A 372 -25.11 -26.87 16.67
N LEU A 373 -24.96 -26.17 15.54
CA LEU A 373 -25.99 -25.96 14.53
C LEU A 373 -25.33 -25.96 13.16
N GLU A 374 -25.89 -26.70 12.20
CA GLU A 374 -25.40 -26.72 10.82
C GLU A 374 -26.09 -25.63 9.99
N PHE A 375 -25.32 -24.97 9.11
CA PHE A 375 -25.79 -23.81 8.33
C PHE A 375 -26.95 -24.15 7.39
N ASN A 376 -27.04 -25.40 6.90
CA ASN A 376 -28.14 -25.89 6.06
C ASN A 376 -29.52 -25.93 6.75
N MET A 377 -29.60 -25.67 8.06
CA MET A 377 -30.87 -25.57 8.78
C MET A 377 -31.45 -24.15 8.85
N VAL A 378 -30.73 -23.15 8.31
CA VAL A 378 -31.23 -21.77 8.14
C VAL A 378 -31.62 -21.62 6.66
N ASP A 379 -32.83 -21.11 6.40
CA ASP A 379 -33.47 -21.07 5.08
C ASP A 379 -32.48 -20.64 3.95
N PRO A 380 -32.35 -21.42 2.86
CA PRO A 380 -31.39 -21.18 1.77
C PRO A 380 -31.47 -19.79 1.11
N ARG A 381 -32.58 -19.06 1.33
CA ARG A 381 -32.78 -17.70 0.85
C ARG A 381 -31.91 -16.64 1.53
N PHE A 382 -31.18 -16.99 2.58
CA PHE A 382 -30.35 -16.05 3.36
C PHE A 382 -28.85 -16.32 3.29
N ILE A 383 -28.39 -17.14 2.33
CA ILE A 383 -26.98 -17.47 2.15
C ILE A 383 -26.33 -16.41 1.26
N GLU A 384 -25.68 -15.41 1.86
CA GLU A 384 -24.69 -14.59 1.16
C GLU A 384 -23.30 -15.20 1.36
N GLU A 385 -22.73 -15.75 0.29
CA GLU A 385 -21.30 -16.05 0.23
C GLU A 385 -20.55 -14.76 -0.11
N THR A 386 -19.82 -14.19 0.85
CA THR A 386 -19.00 -13.02 0.58
C THR A 386 -17.61 -13.45 0.10
N ASP A 387 -17.44 -13.56 -1.23
CA ASP A 387 -16.12 -13.73 -1.85
C ASP A 387 -15.40 -12.37 -1.96
N VAL A 388 -14.79 -11.93 -0.86
CA VAL A 388 -14.08 -10.63 -0.78
C VAL A 388 -12.65 -10.75 -1.35
N LEU A 389 -12.51 -11.07 -2.64
CA LEU A 389 -11.23 -10.92 -3.35
C LEU A 389 -11.34 -10.39 -4.80
N SER A 390 -12.52 -9.93 -5.26
CA SER A 390 -12.69 -9.56 -6.68
C SER A 390 -13.05 -8.08 -6.94
N GLY A 391 -13.10 -7.21 -5.93
CA GLY A 391 -13.64 -5.84 -6.08
C GLY A 391 -12.64 -4.68 -6.21
N LEU A 392 -11.35 -4.89 -5.94
CA LEU A 392 -10.33 -3.83 -5.94
C LEU A 392 -9.23 -4.13 -6.95
N GLY A 393 -9.60 -4.14 -8.23
CA GLY A 393 -8.66 -4.40 -9.30
C GLY A 393 -9.11 -3.80 -10.62
N SER A 394 -9.09 -2.47 -10.73
CA SER A 394 -8.73 -1.73 -11.94
C SER A 394 -9.14 -0.26 -11.81
N THR A 395 -8.21 0.59 -11.39
CA THR A 395 -8.21 1.97 -11.88
C THR A 395 -7.24 2.04 -13.07
N PRO A 396 -7.64 2.58 -14.22
CA PRO A 396 -6.74 2.80 -15.36
C PRO A 396 -5.63 3.81 -15.05
#